data_AF-A0A2R6T4P9-F1
#
_entry.id   AF-A0A2R6T4P9-F1
#
_cell.length_a   1.000
_cell.length_b   1.000
_cell.length_c   1.000
_cell.angle_alpha   90.00
_cell.angle_beta   90.00
_cell.angle_gamma   90.00
#
_symmetry.space_group_name_H-M   'P 1'
#
loop_
_entity.id
_entity.type
_entity.pdbx_description
1 polymer ?
#
loop_
_entity_poly.entity_id
_entity_poly.type
_entity_poly.pdbx_seq_one_letter_code
_entity_poly.pdbx_strand_id
1 'polypeptide(L)'
;MAKKDEWKRGVAFVRGINMFDNAKITKEKMRELCEKIEDKDLKVKRIHRTDNVVFKKRNMHYATVGQRLEKVLEKHFDKKMHVTCRSMRTVKGLTRN
;
A
#
# COMPACT_ATOMS: atom_id res chain seq x y z
N MET A 1 -20.41 -8.95 12.19
CA MET A 1 -19.01 -9.39 12.40
C MET A 1 -18.39 -9.70 11.05
N ALA A 2 -17.17 -9.23 10.76
CA ALA A 2 -16.48 -9.64 9.53
C ALA A 2 -16.16 -11.13 9.59
N LYS A 3 -16.53 -11.90 8.57
CA LYS A 3 -16.13 -13.31 8.46
C LYS A 3 -14.59 -13.36 8.49
N LYS A 4 -14.02 -14.11 9.45
CA LYS A 4 -12.62 -14.55 9.37
C LYS A 4 -12.44 -15.19 7.98
N ASP A 5 -11.34 -14.87 7.31
CA ASP A 5 -10.99 -15.30 5.93
C ASP A 5 -11.58 -14.54 4.73
N GLU A 6 -12.40 -13.50 4.91
CA GLU A 6 -12.82 -12.67 3.77
C GLU A 6 -11.68 -11.77 3.25
N TRP A 7 -11.39 -11.86 1.94
CA TRP A 7 -10.49 -10.94 1.26
C TRP A 7 -11.11 -9.54 1.12
N LYS A 8 -10.50 -8.54 1.75
CA LYS A 8 -10.92 -7.14 1.68
C LYS A 8 -9.96 -6.31 0.85
N ARG A 9 -10.51 -5.46 -0.01
CA ARG A 9 -9.73 -4.51 -0.81
C ARG A 9 -9.37 -3.27 0.00
N GLY A 10 -8.14 -2.79 -0.21
CA GLY A 10 -7.64 -1.54 0.34
C GLY A 10 -6.78 -0.80 -0.67
N VAL A 11 -6.44 0.43 -0.31
CA VAL A 11 -5.44 1.25 -0.99
C VAL A 11 -4.47 1.80 0.05
N ALA A 12 -3.20 1.84 -0.31
CA ALA A 12 -2.13 2.49 0.41
C ALA A 12 -1.65 3.71 -0.39
N PHE A 13 -1.52 4.83 0.30
CA PHE A 13 -1.00 6.09 -0.22
C PHE A 13 0.38 6.31 0.39
N VAL A 14 1.42 6.30 -0.45
CA VAL A 14 2.79 6.53 -0.03
C VAL A 14 3.14 8.01 -0.19
N ARG A 15 3.59 8.64 0.89
CA ARG A 15 3.88 10.08 0.89
C ARG A 15 5.22 10.39 0.24
N GLY A 16 5.26 11.42 -0.60
CA GLY A 16 6.50 12.08 -1.03
C GLY A 16 7.38 11.31 -2.00
N ILE A 17 6.86 10.28 -2.67
CA ILE A 17 7.56 9.58 -3.75
C ILE A 17 7.52 10.43 -5.03
N ASN A 18 8.66 10.55 -5.71
CA ASN A 18 8.80 11.26 -6.99
C ASN A 18 8.30 12.72 -6.95
N MET A 19 8.31 13.36 -5.77
CA MET A 19 7.94 14.77 -5.60
C MET A 19 9.21 15.60 -5.39
N PHE A 20 9.34 16.70 -6.14
CA PHE A 20 10.48 17.65 -6.00
C PHE A 20 11.85 16.95 -6.01
N ASP A 21 12.06 16.05 -6.97
CA ASP A 21 13.28 15.25 -7.12
C ASP A 21 13.66 14.34 -5.93
N ASN A 22 12.76 14.16 -4.97
CA ASN A 22 12.98 13.32 -3.79
C ASN A 22 12.40 11.91 -3.97
N ALA A 23 13.01 10.91 -3.31
CA ALA A 23 12.59 9.50 -3.33
C ALA A 23 12.25 9.00 -4.76
N LYS A 24 13.22 9.16 -5.68
CA LYS A 24 13.06 8.76 -7.07
C LYS A 24 12.94 7.24 -7.18
N ILE A 25 11.87 6.77 -7.81
CA ILE A 25 11.64 5.34 -8.04
C ILE A 25 10.83 5.12 -9.32
N THR A 26 11.20 4.09 -10.06
CA THR A 26 10.41 3.63 -11.21
C THR A 26 9.20 2.80 -10.75
N LYS A 27 8.22 2.64 -11.63
CA LYS A 27 7.03 1.83 -11.32
C LYS A 27 7.38 0.35 -11.17
N GLU A 28 8.36 -0.11 -11.93
CA GLU A 28 8.92 -1.46 -11.91
C GLU A 28 9.57 -1.72 -10.55
N LYS A 29 10.42 -0.79 -10.09
CA LYS A 29 11.07 -0.93 -8.79
C LYS A 29 10.08 -0.88 -7.64
N MET A 30 9.07 -0.01 -7.72
CA MET A 30 7.99 0.03 -6.73
C MET A 30 7.22 -1.31 -6.68
N ARG A 31 7.03 -1.96 -7.83
CA ARG A 31 6.40 -3.29 -7.90
C ARG A 31 7.24 -4.35 -7.20
N GLU A 32 8.54 -4.42 -7.49
CA GLU A 32 9.46 -5.36 -6.82
C GLU A 32 9.44 -5.18 -5.29
N LEU A 33 9.41 -3.94 -4.81
CA LEU A 33 9.33 -3.65 -3.38
C LEU A 33 7.98 -4.09 -2.79
N CYS A 34 6.89 -3.85 -3.50
CA CYS A 34 5.56 -4.29 -3.12
C CYS A 34 5.43 -5.83 -3.07
N GLU A 35 6.14 -6.56 -3.93
CA GLU A 35 6.12 -8.04 -3.92
C GLU A 35 6.73 -8.62 -2.63
N LYS A 36 7.70 -7.92 -2.02
CA LYS A 36 8.34 -8.35 -0.76
C LYS A 36 7.41 -8.39 0.45
N ILE A 37 6.27 -7.68 0.39
CA ILE A 37 5.29 -7.69 1.48
C ILE A 37 4.16 -8.70 1.26
N GLU A 38 4.10 -9.31 0.07
CA GLU A 38 3.07 -10.30 -0.24
C GLU A 38 3.28 -11.60 0.52
N ASP A 39 2.18 -12.22 0.93
CA ASP A 39 2.16 -13.53 1.54
C ASP A 39 0.81 -14.21 1.29
N LYS A 40 0.48 -15.24 2.09
CA LYS A 40 -0.80 -15.94 2.02
C LYS A 40 -2.01 -15.07 2.36
N ASP A 41 -1.83 -13.94 3.05
CA ASP A 41 -2.88 -13.08 3.58
C ASP A 41 -2.86 -11.65 3.00
N LEU A 42 -1.85 -11.31 2.20
CA LEU A 42 -1.68 -10.01 1.57
C LEU A 42 -1.23 -10.15 0.12
N LYS A 43 -1.98 -9.53 -0.80
CA LYS A 43 -1.67 -9.49 -2.24
C LYS A 43 -1.83 -8.09 -2.80
N VAL A 44 -0.78 -7.57 -3.44
CA VAL A 44 -0.82 -6.35 -4.21
C VAL A 44 -1.48 -6.65 -5.56
N LYS A 45 -2.34 -5.72 -6.01
CA LYS A 45 -3.16 -5.91 -7.22
C LYS A 45 -2.82 -4.92 -8.31
N ARG A 46 -2.51 -3.68 -7.94
CA ARG A 46 -2.20 -2.63 -8.89
C ARG A 46 -1.42 -1.53 -8.21
N ILE A 47 -0.47 -0.95 -8.94
CA ILE A 47 0.17 0.31 -8.58
C ILE A 47 -0.29 1.36 -9.59
N HIS A 48 -0.86 2.45 -9.09
CA HIS A 48 -1.19 3.63 -9.88
C HIS A 48 -0.08 4.66 -9.69
N ARG A 49 0.50 5.13 -10.79
CA ARG A 49 1.78 5.87 -10.80
C ARG A 49 2.85 5.10 -10.02
N THR A 50 3.33 5.64 -8.89
CA THR A 50 4.41 5.06 -8.07
C THR A 50 4.11 5.10 -6.57
N ASP A 51 3.02 5.73 -6.17
CA ASP A 51 2.70 6.13 -4.81
C ASP A 51 1.35 5.53 -4.31
N ASN A 52 0.53 5.03 -5.23
CA ASN A 52 -0.81 4.52 -4.92
C ASN A 52 -0.88 3.00 -5.13
N VAL A 53 -0.93 2.23 -4.05
CA VAL A 53 -0.90 0.76 -4.09
C VAL A 53 -2.26 0.18 -3.73
N VAL A 54 -2.91 -0.49 -4.67
CA VAL A 54 -4.14 -1.25 -4.42
C VAL A 54 -3.77 -2.67 -4.00
N PHE A 55 -4.35 -3.13 -2.91
CA PHE A 55 -4.10 -4.47 -2.36
C PHE A 55 -5.39 -5.18 -1.95
N LYS A 56 -5.28 -6.49 -1.75
CA LYS A 56 -6.23 -7.33 -1.03
C LYS A 56 -5.56 -7.86 0.22
N LYS A 57 -6.26 -7.86 1.34
CA LYS A 57 -5.82 -8.44 2.60
C LYS A 57 -6.89 -9.35 3.21
N ARG A 58 -6.49 -10.30 4.04
CA ARG A 58 -7.36 -11.01 5.00
C ARG A 58 -6.63 -11.10 6.34
N ASN A 59 -7.37 -11.38 7.41
CA ASN A 59 -6.83 -11.67 8.75
C ASN A 59 -5.82 -10.63 9.33
N MET A 60 -5.80 -9.39 8.82
CA MET A 60 -4.94 -8.30 9.33
C MET A 60 -5.63 -6.93 9.22
N HIS A 61 -5.15 -5.95 9.97
CA HIS A 61 -5.61 -4.56 9.88
C HIS A 61 -5.01 -3.84 8.66
N TYR A 62 -5.70 -2.78 8.18
CA TYR A 62 -5.17 -1.96 7.09
C TYR A 62 -3.86 -1.25 7.50
N ALA A 63 -3.74 -0.83 8.77
CA ALA A 63 -2.51 -0.22 9.29
C ALA A 63 -1.31 -1.18 9.25
N THR A 64 -1.52 -2.48 9.48
CA THR A 64 -0.46 -3.50 9.37
C THR A 64 0.11 -3.59 7.96
N VAL A 65 -0.74 -3.43 6.93
CA VAL A 65 -0.28 -3.38 5.53
C VAL A 65 0.60 -2.14 5.30
N GLY A 66 0.18 -0.99 5.85
CA GLY A 66 0.97 0.25 5.82
C GLY A 66 2.35 0.08 6.43
N GLN A 67 2.41 -0.44 7.67
CA GLN A 67 3.67 -0.70 8.37
C GLN A 67 4.62 -1.63 7.60
N ARG A 68 4.09 -2.65 6.90
CA ARG A 68 4.90 -3.54 6.07
C ARG A 68 5.51 -2.80 4.87
N LEU A 69 4.72 -1.96 4.21
CA LEU A 69 5.20 -1.11 3.12
C LEU A 69 6.23 -0.09 3.62
N GLU A 70 5.97 0.58 4.75
CA GLU A 70 6.91 1.53 5.37
C GLU A 70 8.27 0.87 5.57
N LYS A 71 8.33 -0.28 6.25
CA LYS A 71 9.61 -0.99 6.48
C LYS A 71 10.40 -1.29 5.21
N VAL A 72 9.72 -1.72 4.13
CA VAL A 72 10.40 -2.04 2.86
C VAL A 72 10.89 -0.78 2.16
N LEU A 73 10.09 0.30 2.16
CA LEU A 73 10.43 1.55 1.52
C LEU A 73 11.50 2.32 2.30
N GLU A 74 11.43 2.32 3.63
CA GLU A 74 12.43 2.92 4.51
C GLU A 74 13.80 2.30 4.29
N LYS A 75 13.86 0.96 4.20
CA LYS A 75 15.10 0.25 3.86
C LYS A 75 15.62 0.59 2.46
N HIS A 76 14.73 0.84 1.50
CA HIS A 76 15.14 1.16 0.14
C HIS A 76 15.67 2.60 -0.01
N PHE A 77 15.03 3.57 0.65
CA PHE A 77 15.37 4.98 0.53
C PHE A 77 16.27 5.52 1.64
N ASP A 78 16.61 4.69 2.62
CA ASP A 78 17.40 5.05 3.81
C ASP A 78 16.86 6.28 4.56
N LYS A 79 15.52 6.35 4.67
CA LYS A 79 14.82 7.45 5.36
C LYS A 79 13.44 7.01 5.76
N LYS A 80 12.84 7.72 6.73
CA LYS A 80 11.45 7.48 7.14
C LYS A 80 10.49 7.68 5.98
N MET A 81 9.58 6.74 5.82
CA MET A 81 8.53 6.76 4.80
C MET A 81 7.18 6.60 5.49
N HIS A 82 6.18 7.35 5.02
CA HIS A 82 4.85 7.33 5.62
C HIS A 82 3.85 6.76 4.63
N VAL A 83 3.07 5.78 5.10
CA VAL A 83 2.05 5.11 4.29
C VAL A 83 0.71 5.16 5.00
N THR A 84 -0.27 5.79 4.35
CA THR A 84 -1.65 5.79 4.84
C THR A 84 -2.46 4.72 4.13
N CYS A 85 -3.07 3.80 4.88
CA CYS A 85 -3.97 2.81 4.32
C CYS A 85 -5.44 3.11 4.61
N ARG A 86 -6.30 2.85 3.62
CA ARG A 86 -7.77 2.96 3.75
C ARG A 86 -8.47 1.79 3.09
N SER A 87 -9.68 1.50 3.59
CA SER A 87 -10.55 0.52 2.95
C SER A 87 -11.03 1.06 1.60
N MET A 88 -11.18 0.18 0.61
CA MET A 88 -11.75 0.60 -0.68
C MET A 88 -13.21 1.06 -0.54
N ARG A 89 -13.93 0.56 0.48
CA ARG A 89 -15.28 1.02 0.82
C ARG A 89 -15.28 2.50 1.21
N THR A 90 -14.34 2.91 2.06
CA THR A 90 -14.19 4.31 2.49
C THR A 90 -13.92 5.21 1.29
N VAL A 91 -12.97 4.84 0.44
CA VAL A 91 -12.63 5.64 -0.75
C VAL A 91 -13.84 5.80 -1.67
N LYS A 92 -14.59 4.72 -1.94
CA LYS A 92 -15.82 4.79 -2.73
C LYS A 92 -16.89 5.66 -2.09
N GLY A 93 -16.98 5.69 -0.75
CA GLY A 93 -17.90 6.57 -0.04
C GLY A 93 -17.55 8.05 -0.19
N LEU A 94 -16.27 8.39 -0.33
CA LEU A 94 -15.82 9.77 -0.54
C LEU A 94 -16.08 10.29 -1.95
N THR A 95 -16.27 9.41 -2.94
CA THR A 95 -16.45 9.78 -4.35
C THR A 95 -17.90 9.66 -4.83
N ARG A 96 -18.81 9.26 -3.95
CA ARG A 96 -20.24 9.15 -4.23
C ARG A 96 -20.91 10.39 -3.64
N ASN A 97 -20.97 11.45 -4.44
CA ASN A 97 -21.97 12.50 -4.24
C ASN A 97 -23.32 11.99 -4.73
#